data_AF-A0AAW0RBN5-F1
#
_entry.id   AF-A0AAW0RBN5-F1
#
_cell.length_a   1.000
_cell.length_b   1.000
_cell.length_c   1.000
_cell.angle_alpha   90.00
_cell.angle_beta   90.00
_cell.angle_gamma   90.00
#
_symmetry.space_group_name_H-M   'P 1'
#
loop_
_entity.id
_entity.type
_entity.pdbx_description
1 polymer ?
#
loop_
_entity_poly.entity_id
_entity_poly.type
_entity_poly.pdbx_seq_one_letter_code
_entity_poly.pdbx_strand_id
1 'polypeptide(L)'
;MAKTPDFDYTGPNPFHHIAWSDEPIEVRLAWAQQVIAAGHDLNRPYAKEPGITVDSVSRPLAEMVWSAQNYNADTGRLDDIELVKLYLAHGADPRLRDRLTGRNCIEEAAGWEGCADPGAKEKYWKEMYSLMKARADELDSKRTRTKQCTATTVD
;
A
#
# COMPACT_ATOMS: atom_id res chain seq x y z
N MET A 1 -10.21 -25.23 9.24
CA MET A 1 -9.54 -23.93 9.02
C MET A 1 -8.87 -23.54 10.32
N ALA A 2 -7.55 -23.32 10.31
CA ALA A 2 -6.84 -22.83 11.49
C ALA A 2 -7.39 -21.45 11.87
N LYS A 3 -7.54 -21.18 13.17
CA LYS A 3 -8.00 -19.88 13.68
C LYS A 3 -6.90 -18.86 13.36
N THR A 4 -7.24 -17.77 12.68
CA THR A 4 -6.31 -16.65 12.48
C THR A 4 -5.84 -16.18 13.86
N PRO A 5 -4.53 -16.01 14.08
CA PRO A 5 -4.04 -15.50 15.36
C PRO A 5 -4.69 -14.14 15.70
N ASP A 6 -4.94 -13.92 16.99
CA ASP A 6 -5.57 -12.70 17.48
C ASP A 6 -4.65 -11.51 17.15
N PHE A 7 -5.17 -10.56 16.36
CA PHE A 7 -4.47 -9.33 15.98
C PHE A 7 -5.21 -8.12 16.55
N ASP A 8 -4.49 -7.29 17.30
CA ASP A 8 -5.04 -6.06 17.82
C ASP A 8 -5.06 -4.98 16.74
N TYR A 9 -6.16 -4.93 15.99
CA TYR A 9 -6.41 -3.88 14.99
C TYR A 9 -6.80 -2.52 15.61
N THR A 10 -6.94 -2.44 16.94
CA THR A 10 -7.31 -1.20 17.65
C THR A 10 -6.10 -0.36 18.04
N GLY A 11 -4.90 -0.93 17.93
CA GLY A 11 -3.64 -0.23 18.11
C GLY A 11 -3.45 0.90 17.08
N PRO A 12 -2.52 1.83 17.36
CA PRO A 12 -2.12 2.81 16.36
C PRO A 12 -1.58 2.10 15.11
N ASN A 13 -1.92 2.61 13.93
CA ASN A 13 -1.27 2.23 12.67
C ASN A 13 -1.29 0.72 12.32
N PRO A 14 -2.44 0.01 12.37
CA PRO A 14 -2.49 -1.45 12.19
C PRO A 14 -1.92 -1.94 10.85
N PHE A 15 -2.06 -1.14 9.78
CA PHE A 15 -1.48 -1.47 8.49
C PHE A 15 0.06 -1.43 8.48
N HIS A 16 0.71 -0.65 9.37
CA HIS A 16 2.16 -0.66 9.53
C HIS A 16 2.58 -2.00 10.14
N HIS A 17 1.91 -2.43 11.21
CA HIS A 17 2.17 -3.74 11.80
C HIS A 17 1.98 -4.89 10.79
N ILE A 18 0.93 -4.84 9.96
CA ILE A 18 0.71 -5.83 8.91
C ILE A 18 1.85 -5.82 7.87
N ALA A 19 2.33 -4.64 7.47
CA ALA A 19 3.41 -4.48 6.50
C ALA A 19 4.72 -5.13 6.93
N TRP A 20 5.05 -4.95 8.21
CA TRP A 20 6.33 -5.35 8.80
C TRP A 20 6.23 -6.68 9.58
N SER A 21 5.07 -7.34 9.56
CA SER A 21 4.85 -8.61 10.25
C SER A 21 5.53 -9.77 9.53
N ASP A 22 6.13 -10.68 10.31
CA ASP A 22 6.73 -11.92 9.80
C ASP A 22 5.72 -13.05 9.54
N GLU A 23 4.42 -12.79 9.73
CA GLU A 23 3.38 -13.81 9.50
C GLU A 23 3.22 -14.18 8.01
N PRO A 24 2.70 -15.39 7.71
CA PRO A 24 2.36 -15.80 6.34
C PRO A 24 1.40 -14.82 5.66
N ILE A 25 1.49 -14.69 4.33
CA ILE A 25 0.66 -13.74 3.56
C ILE A 25 -0.83 -13.95 3.81
N GLU A 26 -1.31 -15.18 4.00
CA GLU A 26 -2.72 -15.47 4.25
C GLU A 26 -3.21 -14.88 5.58
N VAL A 27 -2.35 -14.89 6.60
CA VAL A 27 -2.65 -14.30 7.91
C VAL A 27 -2.67 -12.78 7.78
N ARG A 28 -1.67 -12.20 7.12
CA ARG A 28 -1.58 -10.76 6.89
C ARG A 28 -2.74 -10.22 6.06
N LEU A 29 -3.18 -10.96 5.02
CA LEU A 29 -4.38 -10.65 4.25
C LEU A 29 -5.64 -10.68 5.09
N ALA A 30 -5.80 -11.69 5.95
CA ALA A 30 -6.95 -11.79 6.86
C ALA A 30 -7.00 -10.61 7.84
N TRP A 31 -5.86 -10.23 8.42
CA TRP A 31 -5.76 -9.05 9.28
C TRP A 31 -6.07 -7.76 8.53
N ALA A 32 -5.51 -7.56 7.34
CA ALA A 32 -5.79 -6.41 6.50
C ALA A 32 -7.29 -6.27 6.20
N GLN A 33 -7.96 -7.37 5.86
CA GLN A 33 -9.41 -7.38 5.63
C GLN A 33 -10.19 -6.98 6.89
N GLN A 34 -9.80 -7.47 8.07
CA GLN A 34 -10.43 -7.09 9.34
C GLN A 34 -10.26 -5.60 9.64
N VAL A 35 -9.04 -5.08 9.45
CA VAL A 35 -8.73 -3.65 9.65
C VAL A 35 -9.54 -2.76 8.68
N ILE A 36 -9.63 -3.15 7.40
CA ILE A 36 -10.45 -2.45 6.41
C ILE A 36 -11.94 -2.52 6.78
N ALA A 37 -12.44 -3.68 7.19
CA ALA A 37 -13.82 -3.88 7.60
C ALA A 37 -14.19 -3.06 8.86
N ALA A 38 -13.22 -2.82 9.75
CA ALA A 38 -13.36 -1.94 10.90
C ALA A 38 -13.34 -0.44 10.53
N GLY A 39 -13.18 -0.08 9.25
CA GLY A 39 -13.29 1.29 8.75
C GLY A 39 -11.99 2.10 8.80
N HIS A 40 -10.84 1.45 8.95
CA HIS A 40 -9.55 2.13 8.89
C HIS A 40 -9.26 2.63 7.47
N ASP A 41 -8.79 3.87 7.36
CA ASP A 41 -8.50 4.52 6.08
C ASP A 41 -7.11 4.18 5.55
N LEU A 42 -7.06 3.57 4.36
CA LEU A 42 -5.83 3.21 3.65
C LEU A 42 -5.02 4.42 3.13
N ASN A 43 -5.61 5.61 3.12
CA ASN A 43 -4.99 6.85 2.64
C ASN A 43 -4.56 7.78 3.76
N ARG A 44 -4.95 7.47 5.00
CA ARG A 44 -4.59 8.26 6.16
C ARG A 44 -3.12 8.03 6.50
N PRO A 45 -2.30 9.09 6.63
CA PRO A 45 -0.96 8.94 7.16
C PRO A 45 -1.05 8.49 8.62
N TYR A 46 -0.10 7.67 9.03
CA TYR A 46 -0.05 7.19 10.40
C TYR A 46 0.07 8.32 11.42
N ALA A 47 -0.49 8.06 12.60
CA ALA A 47 -0.31 8.94 13.74
C ALA A 47 1.10 8.75 14.29
N LYS A 48 1.73 9.84 14.74
CA LYS A 48 2.99 9.76 15.48
C LYS A 48 2.74 9.03 16.79
N GLU A 49 3.37 7.87 16.95
CA GLU A 49 3.29 7.12 18.20
C GLU A 49 4.27 7.68 19.25
N PRO A 50 3.87 7.77 20.53
CA PRO A 50 4.78 8.13 21.60
C PRO A 50 5.97 7.14 21.66
N GLY A 51 7.18 7.65 21.47
CA GLY A 51 8.40 6.82 21.51
C GLY A 51 8.94 6.40 20.14
N ILE A 52 8.19 6.59 19.05
CA ILE A 52 8.71 6.44 17.69
C ILE A 52 9.29 7.78 17.23
N THR A 53 10.62 7.82 17.06
CA THR A 53 11.38 9.04 16.69
C THR A 53 11.42 9.28 15.19
N VAL A 54 11.19 8.26 14.38
CA VAL A 54 10.99 8.44 12.94
C VAL A 54 9.62 9.08 12.75
N ASP A 55 9.57 10.14 11.95
CA ASP A 55 8.31 10.72 11.52
C ASP A 55 7.64 9.72 10.57
N SER A 56 7.08 8.65 11.12
CA SER A 56 6.27 7.64 10.42
C SER A 56 4.94 8.28 10.06
N VAL A 57 4.99 9.24 9.14
CA VAL A 57 3.86 9.88 8.45
C VAL A 57 3.58 9.18 7.12
N SER A 58 4.17 8.01 6.92
CA SER A 58 3.92 7.15 5.78
C SER A 58 2.47 6.66 5.78
N ARG A 59 2.04 6.19 4.62
CA ARG A 59 0.69 5.66 4.40
C ARG A 59 0.74 4.16 4.24
N PRO A 60 -0.37 3.45 4.53
CA PRO A 60 -0.48 2.00 4.36
C PRO A 60 0.15 1.43 3.08
N LEU A 61 -0.13 2.03 1.92
CA LEU A 61 0.44 1.56 0.67
C LEU A 61 1.95 1.84 0.52
N ALA A 62 2.43 2.96 1.07
CA ALA A 62 3.85 3.30 1.04
C ALA A 62 4.69 2.37 1.93
N GLU A 63 4.15 1.90 3.06
CA GLU A 63 4.80 0.86 3.86
C GLU A 63 4.96 -0.46 3.12
N MET A 64 4.01 -0.85 2.28
CA MET A 64 4.18 -2.06 1.45
C MET A 64 5.39 -1.91 0.53
N VAL A 65 5.58 -0.72 -0.04
CA VAL A 65 6.72 -0.42 -0.91
C VAL A 65 8.03 -0.46 -0.12
N TRP A 66 8.08 0.13 1.07
CA TRP A 66 9.29 0.13 1.90
C TRP A 66 9.61 -1.24 2.51
N SER A 67 8.61 -1.96 2.99
CA SER A 67 8.78 -3.32 3.48
C SER A 67 9.34 -4.21 2.38
N ALA A 68 8.77 -4.11 1.17
CA ALA A 68 9.29 -4.81 0.01
C ALA A 68 10.75 -4.44 -0.32
N GLN A 69 11.14 -3.16 -0.23
CA GLN A 69 12.55 -2.78 -0.45
C GLN A 69 13.50 -3.41 0.57
N ASN A 70 13.13 -3.39 1.86
CA ASN A 70 14.02 -3.80 2.94
C ASN A 70 14.03 -5.32 3.16
N TYR A 71 12.89 -6.01 3.04
CA TYR A 71 12.80 -7.46 3.28
C TYR A 71 12.95 -8.29 2.01
N ASN A 72 12.50 -7.82 0.83
CA ASN A 72 12.62 -8.64 -0.41
C ASN A 72 14.04 -8.71 -0.95
N ALA A 73 14.94 -7.82 -0.52
CA ALA A 73 16.33 -7.87 -0.92
C ALA A 73 16.99 -9.18 -0.47
N ASP A 74 16.66 -9.68 0.73
CA ASP A 74 17.35 -10.83 1.35
C ASP A 74 16.44 -12.02 1.70
N THR A 75 15.11 -11.83 1.83
CA THR A 75 14.19 -12.88 2.36
C THR A 75 13.21 -13.47 1.34
N GLY A 76 13.03 -12.87 0.17
CA GLY A 76 12.18 -13.42 -0.91
C GLY A 76 10.65 -13.27 -0.74
N ARG A 77 10.16 -12.32 0.07
CA ARG A 77 8.72 -12.04 0.31
C ARG A 77 8.02 -11.33 -0.87
N LEU A 78 8.05 -11.97 -2.04
CA LEU A 78 7.38 -11.46 -3.25
C LEU A 78 5.83 -11.57 -3.17
N ASP A 79 5.31 -12.18 -2.11
CA ASP A 79 3.88 -12.35 -1.81
C ASP A 79 3.21 -11.07 -1.30
N ASP A 80 3.97 -10.05 -0.90
CA ASP A 80 3.48 -8.71 -0.56
C ASP A 80 2.68 -8.05 -1.69
N ILE A 81 2.85 -8.52 -2.93
CA ILE A 81 2.06 -8.09 -4.07
C ILE A 81 0.54 -8.31 -3.85
N GLU A 82 0.16 -9.35 -3.10
CA GLU A 82 -1.24 -9.66 -2.82
C GLU A 82 -1.86 -8.65 -1.83
N LEU A 83 -1.09 -8.18 -0.84
CA LEU A 83 -1.51 -7.06 0.02
C LEU A 83 -1.66 -5.76 -0.76
N VAL A 84 -0.74 -5.49 -1.69
CA VAL A 84 -0.85 -4.32 -2.58
C VAL A 84 -2.11 -4.39 -3.44
N LYS A 85 -2.41 -5.55 -4.05
CA LYS A 85 -3.66 -5.78 -4.80
C LYS A 85 -4.89 -5.51 -3.92
N LEU A 86 -4.91 -6.06 -2.70
CA LEU A 86 -5.99 -5.82 -1.74
C LEU A 86 -6.15 -4.33 -1.43
N TYR A 87 -5.07 -3.63 -1.08
CA TYR A 87 -5.15 -2.21 -0.70
C TYR A 87 -5.64 -1.34 -1.86
N LEU A 88 -5.15 -1.56 -3.07
CA LEU A 88 -5.58 -0.82 -4.27
C LEU A 88 -7.06 -1.10 -4.58
N ALA A 89 -7.51 -2.35 -4.46
CA ALA A 89 -8.91 -2.73 -4.64
C ALA A 89 -9.83 -2.04 -3.62
N HIS A 90 -9.34 -1.83 -2.39
CA HIS A 90 -10.06 -1.15 -1.31
C HIS A 90 -9.85 0.37 -1.23
N GLY A 91 -9.27 0.97 -2.26
CA GLY A 91 -9.26 2.44 -2.40
C GLY A 91 -7.99 3.15 -1.97
N ALA A 92 -6.90 2.42 -1.73
CA ALA A 92 -5.58 3.05 -1.59
C ALA A 92 -5.24 3.86 -2.85
N ASP A 93 -4.76 5.09 -2.65
CA ASP A 93 -4.36 6.02 -3.70
C ASP A 93 -2.83 6.06 -3.81
N PRO A 94 -2.25 5.44 -4.85
CA PRO A 94 -0.81 5.36 -5.03
C PRO A 94 -0.16 6.70 -5.43
N ARG A 95 -0.96 7.74 -5.72
CA ARG A 95 -0.48 9.07 -6.11
C ARG A 95 -0.17 9.95 -4.90
N LEU A 96 -0.61 9.55 -3.71
CA LEU A 96 -0.35 10.30 -2.49
C LEU A 96 1.16 10.31 -2.21
N ARG A 97 1.70 11.52 -2.03
CA ARG A 97 3.12 11.71 -1.72
C ARG A 97 3.39 11.33 -0.27
N ASP A 98 4.44 10.55 -0.09
CA ASP A 98 5.06 10.35 1.21
C ASP A 98 5.73 11.65 1.67
N ARG A 99 5.67 11.91 2.97
CA ARG A 99 6.19 13.15 3.55
C ARG A 99 7.70 13.09 3.79
N LEU A 100 8.27 11.91 3.99
CA LEU A 100 9.71 11.73 4.20
C LEU A 100 10.47 11.84 2.88
N THR A 101 10.03 11.10 1.86
CA THR A 101 10.75 11.07 0.58
C THR A 101 10.26 12.13 -0.40
N GLY A 102 9.08 12.68 -0.18
CA GLY A 102 8.40 13.56 -1.13
C GLY A 102 7.89 12.82 -2.38
N ARG A 103 8.17 11.52 -2.51
CA ARG A 103 7.75 10.68 -3.64
C ARG A 103 6.45 9.97 -3.36
N ASN A 104 5.69 9.65 -4.40
CA ASN A 104 4.53 8.76 -4.28
C ASN A 104 4.93 7.29 -4.52
N CYS A 105 4.00 6.35 -4.28
CA CYS A 105 4.29 4.92 -4.38
C CYS A 105 4.73 4.50 -5.79
N ILE A 106 4.23 5.16 -6.84
CA ILE A 106 4.58 4.89 -8.23
C ILE A 106 6.01 5.34 -8.53
N GLU A 107 6.37 6.55 -8.08
CA GLU A 107 7.72 7.11 -8.21
C GLU A 107 8.75 6.27 -7.45
N GLU A 108 8.40 5.77 -6.26
CA GLU A 108 9.24 4.84 -5.50
C GLU A 108 9.39 3.51 -6.26
N ALA A 109 8.29 2.84 -6.64
CA ALA A 109 8.36 1.56 -7.35
C ALA A 109 9.14 1.63 -8.68
N ALA A 110 9.00 2.73 -9.44
CA ALA A 110 9.75 2.96 -10.67
C ALA A 110 11.26 3.09 -10.43
N GLY A 111 11.68 3.68 -9.30
CA GLY A 111 13.08 3.77 -8.91
C GLY A 111 13.73 2.40 -8.72
N TRP A 112 12.96 1.40 -8.28
CA TRP A 112 13.45 0.04 -8.04
C TRP A 112 13.30 -0.89 -9.24
N GLU A 113 12.37 -0.62 -10.16
CA GLU A 113 12.30 -1.32 -11.46
C GLU A 113 13.65 -1.24 -12.20
N GLY A 114 14.32 -0.08 -12.15
CA GLY A 114 15.63 0.13 -12.78
C GLY A 114 16.84 -0.36 -11.99
N CYS A 115 16.67 -0.77 -10.73
CA CYS A 115 17.76 -1.17 -9.83
C CYS A 115 17.69 -2.64 -9.37
N ALA A 116 16.65 -3.38 -9.76
CA ALA A 116 16.49 -4.78 -9.38
C ALA A 116 17.47 -5.69 -10.15
N ASP A 117 18.08 -6.64 -9.44
CA ASP A 117 18.81 -7.74 -10.08
C ASP A 117 17.91 -8.44 -11.12
N PRO A 118 18.45 -8.80 -12.30
CA PRO A 118 17.67 -9.49 -13.32
C PRO A 118 17.09 -10.79 -12.76
N GLY A 119 15.77 -10.98 -12.88
CA GLY A 119 15.06 -12.16 -12.38
C GLY A 119 13.75 -11.87 -11.63
N ALA A 120 13.48 -12.62 -10.56
CA ALA A 120 12.21 -12.54 -9.84
C ALA A 120 11.94 -11.17 -9.20
N LYS A 121 12.99 -10.44 -8.80
CA LYS A 121 12.91 -9.08 -8.24
C LYS A 121 12.46 -8.06 -9.29
N GLU A 122 13.03 -8.13 -10.50
CA GLU A 122 12.62 -7.28 -11.62
C GLU A 122 11.15 -7.49 -11.97
N LYS A 123 10.71 -8.76 -12.08
CA LYS A 123 9.30 -9.08 -12.37
C LYS A 123 8.37 -8.54 -11.28
N TYR A 124 8.76 -8.68 -10.02
CA TYR A 124 7.99 -8.18 -8.88
C TYR A 124 7.82 -6.65 -8.92
N TRP A 125 8.91 -5.90 -9.09
CA TRP A 125 8.84 -4.44 -9.13
C TRP A 125 8.06 -3.93 -10.35
N LYS A 126 8.18 -4.60 -11.50
CA LYS A 126 7.35 -4.32 -12.69
C LYS A 126 5.87 -4.54 -12.44
N GLU A 127 5.50 -5.64 -11.78
CA GLU A 127 4.10 -5.91 -11.43
C GLU A 127 3.57 -4.87 -10.43
N MET A 128 4.33 -4.57 -9.38
CA MET A 128 3.94 -3.57 -8.37
C MET A 128 3.74 -2.19 -8.99
N TYR A 129 4.71 -1.73 -9.80
CA TYR A 129 4.60 -0.47 -10.53
C TYR A 129 3.36 -0.44 -11.44
N SER A 130 3.13 -1.51 -12.20
CA SER A 130 2.01 -1.61 -13.14
C SER A 130 0.65 -1.54 -12.43
N LEU A 131 0.49 -2.23 -11.30
CA LEU A 131 -0.73 -2.21 -10.49
C LEU A 131 -1.04 -0.80 -9.97
N MET A 132 -0.03 -0.13 -9.42
CA MET A 132 -0.18 1.24 -8.90
C MET A 132 -0.46 2.24 -10.01
N LYS A 133 0.21 2.09 -11.17
CA LYS A 133 -0.02 2.95 -12.33
C LYS A 133 -1.43 2.80 -12.87
N ALA A 134 -1.89 1.56 -13.07
CA ALA A 134 -3.26 1.28 -13.50
C ALA A 134 -4.29 1.89 -12.55
N ARG A 135 -4.06 1.77 -11.23
CA ARG A 135 -4.95 2.37 -10.23
C ARG A 135 -4.96 3.90 -10.28
N ALA A 136 -3.82 4.54 -10.47
CA ALA A 136 -3.76 6.00 -10.65
C ALA A 136 -4.56 6.45 -11.87
N ASP A 137 -4.40 5.77 -13.00
CA ASP A 137 -5.11 6.07 -14.24
C ASP A 137 -6.63 5.88 -14.10
N GLU A 138 -7.08 4.87 -13.36
CA GLU A 138 -8.49 4.68 -12.99
C GLU A 138 -9.05 5.86 -12.18
N LEU A 139 -8.30 6.32 -11.17
CA LEU A 139 -8.71 7.42 -10.30
C LEU A 139 -8.79 8.74 -11.07
N ASP A 140 -7.83 9.00 -11.97
CA ASP A 140 -7.87 10.15 -12.86
C ASP A 140 -9.08 10.07 -13.79
N SER A 141 -9.35 8.91 -14.39
CA SER A 141 -10.51 8.70 -15.26
C SER A 141 -11.86 8.88 -14.53
N LYS A 142 -11.96 8.49 -13.26
CA LYS A 142 -13.15 8.74 -12.41
C LYS A 142 -13.33 10.22 -12.11
N ARG A 143 -12.24 10.94 -11.84
CA ARG A 143 -12.26 12.39 -11.59
C ARG A 143 -12.76 13.15 -12.82
N THR A 144 -12.30 12.78 -14.01
CA THR A 144 -12.72 13.43 -15.27
C THR A 144 -14.21 13.22 -15.55
N ARG A 145 -14.71 11.98 -15.39
CA ARG A 145 -16.14 11.66 -15.57
C ARG A 145 -17.05 12.41 -14.59
N THR A 146 -16.63 12.51 -13.33
CA THR A 146 -17.40 13.22 -12.30
C THR A 146 -17.57 14.71 -12.64
N LYS A 147 -16.48 15.37 -13.08
CA LYS A 147 -16.52 16.78 -13.51
C LYS A 147 -17.44 17.01 -14.71
N GLN A 148 -17.48 16.06 -15.65
CA GLN A 148 -18.33 16.16 -16.83
C GLN A 148 -19.82 16.02 -16.50
N CYS A 149 -20.21 15.09 -15.61
CA CYS A 149 -21.61 14.95 -15.17
C CYS A 149 -22.13 16.17 -14.41
N THR A 150 -21.32 16.78 -13.55
CA THR A 150 -21.73 17.98 -12.79
C THR A 150 -21.91 19.22 -13.68
N ALA A 151 -21.26 19.26 -14.85
CA ALA A 151 -21.39 20.36 -15.80
C ALA A 151 -22.65 20.27 -16.68
N THR A 152 -23.32 19.12 -16.76
CA THR A 152 -24.50 18.88 -17.62
C THR A 152 -25.83 18.91 -16.87
N THR A 153 -25.82 19.13 -15.55
CA THR A 153 -27.05 19.15 -14.71
C THR A 153 -27.53 20.58 -14.41
N VAL A 154 -27.02 21.59 -15.14
CA VAL A 154 -27.42 22.99 -14.99
C VAL A 154 -28.00 23.44 -16.34
N ASP A 155 -29.24 23.03 -16.61
CA ASP A 155 -30.15 23.63 -17.62
C ASP A 155 -31.60 23.37 -17.20
#